data_AF-A0A4Q6BQ36-F1
#
_entry.id   AF-A0A4Q6BQ36-F1
#
_cell.length_a   1.000
_cell.length_b   1.000
_cell.length_c   1.000
_cell.angle_alpha   90.00
_cell.angle_beta   90.00
_cell.angle_gamma   90.00
#
_symmetry.space_group_name_H-M   'P 1'
#
loop_
_entity.id
_entity.type
_entity.pdbx_description
1 polymer ?
#
loop_
_entity_poly.entity_id
_entity_poly.type
_entity_poly.pdbx_seq_one_letter_code
_entity_poly.pdbx_strand_id
1 'polypeptide(L)'
;MSFARRALHGASWLMVSTLGLACGPVPGGDAPGGEHEDEPVAEMRSALVGYDCHESSDTGYSNGNAFSITLVSVDGDPVERDTANAFLTLAQAAEGAGVKLSINSGFRSMAEQQYLYNCYKNCNCNSCNLAAAPGYSNHQSGHAIDIAASDGYGWLFAHGPAYGWKNTVPSEKWHWEWWGGGPIQPFCPTCHDACEGNVLSRSDCSKTDCAAQDATCKHDGGGLRCQPNCHNRCEGNVLSRDDCSKTDCGGGAVCREAGGLRCDARPRGAFDGGDADALRGWAYDPSAADTAIDVHLWFGGPAGSPGATSMAVPARQRRPDLCT
;
A
#
# COMPACT_ATOMS: atom_id res chain seq x y z
N MET A 1 -17.09 4.63 -61.17
CA MET A 1 -16.00 5.39 -61.81
C MET A 1 -14.70 4.61 -61.62
N SER A 2 -14.06 4.27 -62.74
CA SER A 2 -12.70 3.75 -62.96
C SER A 2 -11.59 4.43 -62.13
N PHE A 3 -10.33 3.98 -61.98
CA PHE A 3 -9.41 2.94 -62.53
C PHE A 3 -8.33 2.76 -61.41
N ALA A 4 -7.88 1.60 -60.92
CA ALA A 4 -7.04 0.49 -61.44
C ALA A 4 -5.56 0.80 -61.84
N ARG A 5 -4.65 -0.04 -61.26
CA ARG A 5 -3.35 -0.59 -61.78
C ARG A 5 -2.06 0.27 -61.60
N ARG A 6 -0.83 -0.24 -61.41
CA ARG A 6 -0.10 -1.54 -61.62
C ARG A 6 1.24 -1.46 -60.81
N ALA A 7 1.79 -2.51 -60.17
CA ALA A 7 2.74 -3.55 -60.67
C ALA A 7 4.09 -2.98 -61.20
N LEU A 8 5.30 -3.55 -61.07
CA LEU A 8 5.96 -4.73 -60.45
C LEU A 8 7.46 -4.66 -60.87
N HIS A 9 8.32 -5.52 -60.29
CA HIS A 9 9.72 -5.87 -60.67
C HIS A 9 10.83 -4.99 -60.05
N GLY A 10 11.91 -5.48 -59.44
CA GLY A 10 12.53 -6.82 -59.39
C GLY A 10 13.89 -6.81 -60.10
N ALA A 11 15.01 -6.89 -59.35
CA ALA A 11 16.30 -7.44 -59.79
C ALA A 11 17.36 -7.41 -58.66
N SER A 12 17.90 -8.59 -58.31
CA SER A 12 19.16 -8.80 -57.60
C SER A 12 20.34 -8.66 -58.55
N TRP A 13 21.51 -8.17 -58.09
CA TRP A 13 22.83 -8.62 -58.53
C TRP A 13 23.85 -8.56 -57.38
N LEU A 14 24.78 -9.51 -57.44
CA LEU A 14 25.82 -9.90 -56.49
C LEU A 14 27.11 -9.04 -56.62
N MET A 15 27.98 -9.18 -55.60
CA MET A 15 29.45 -9.31 -55.65
C MET A 15 30.40 -8.13 -55.28
N VAL A 16 31.25 -8.48 -54.28
CA VAL A 16 32.72 -8.29 -54.16
C VAL A 16 33.25 -7.28 -53.13
N SER A 17 34.02 -7.85 -52.20
CA SER A 17 34.93 -7.24 -51.23
C SER A 17 36.05 -6.41 -51.84
N THR A 18 36.44 -5.34 -51.13
CA THR A 18 37.85 -4.94 -50.97
C THR A 18 38.07 -4.31 -49.60
N LEU A 19 39.10 -4.78 -48.90
CA LEU A 19 39.75 -4.13 -47.77
C LEU A 19 40.39 -2.80 -48.23
N GLY A 20 40.29 -1.75 -47.41
CA GLY A 20 41.05 -0.51 -47.57
C GLY A 20 40.99 0.34 -46.31
N LEU A 21 42.16 0.62 -45.74
CA LEU A 21 42.39 1.49 -44.58
C LEU A 21 42.07 2.98 -44.88
N ALA A 22 41.71 3.68 -43.79
CA ALA A 22 42.07 5.07 -43.43
C ALA A 22 41.02 6.21 -43.54
N CYS A 23 40.90 6.91 -42.39
CA CYS A 23 40.70 8.33 -42.12
C CYS A 23 39.46 9.11 -42.63
N GLY A 24 38.52 9.32 -41.68
CA GLY A 24 37.65 10.50 -41.50
C GLY A 24 36.46 10.67 -42.47
N PRO A 25 35.46 11.53 -42.21
CA PRO A 25 35.14 12.37 -41.04
C PRO A 25 33.76 12.04 -40.40
N VAL A 26 33.47 12.61 -39.23
CA VAL A 26 32.17 12.53 -38.52
C VAL A 26 31.07 13.26 -39.32
N PRO A 27 29.85 12.68 -39.46
CA PRO A 27 28.69 13.37 -38.89
C PRO A 27 27.55 12.45 -38.39
N GLY A 28 26.86 12.92 -37.34
CA GLY A 28 25.41 12.81 -37.19
C GLY A 28 24.83 11.46 -36.81
N GLY A 29 24.55 11.25 -35.53
CA GLY A 29 23.67 10.22 -35.04
C GLY A 29 23.08 10.63 -33.70
N ASP A 30 21.78 10.96 -33.70
CA ASP A 30 20.96 11.20 -32.53
C ASP A 30 21.07 10.04 -31.52
N ALA A 31 21.37 10.36 -30.26
CA ALA A 31 21.25 9.44 -29.14
C ALA A 31 20.09 9.91 -28.24
N PRO A 32 19.16 9.01 -27.84
CA PRO A 32 18.03 9.36 -27.00
C PRO A 32 18.49 9.64 -25.56
N GLY A 33 17.69 10.43 -24.87
CA GLY A 33 17.96 10.99 -23.54
C GLY A 33 18.44 9.96 -22.53
N GLY A 34 19.53 10.31 -21.84
CA GLY A 34 19.92 9.64 -20.61
C GLY A 34 18.82 9.84 -19.59
N GLU A 35 18.12 8.75 -19.30
CA GLU A 35 17.34 8.59 -18.11
C GLU A 35 18.33 8.74 -16.94
N HIS A 36 18.08 9.74 -16.10
CA HIS A 36 18.73 9.81 -14.80
C HIS A 36 18.27 8.57 -14.04
N GLU A 37 19.11 7.54 -14.02
CA GLU A 37 18.98 6.48 -13.04
C GLU A 37 19.23 7.14 -11.68
N ASP A 38 18.14 7.38 -10.96
CA ASP A 38 18.17 7.69 -9.54
C ASP A 38 18.94 6.55 -8.86
N GLU A 39 20.22 6.81 -8.55
CA GLU A 39 21.02 5.98 -7.65
C GLU A 39 20.19 5.71 -6.39
N PRO A 40 19.97 4.44 -5.99
CA PRO A 40 19.21 4.17 -4.78
C PRO A 40 20.00 4.79 -3.63
N VAL A 41 19.37 5.74 -2.92
CA VAL A 41 19.83 6.15 -1.60
C VAL A 41 20.07 4.87 -0.81
N ALA A 42 21.35 4.55 -0.57
CA ALA A 42 21.74 3.32 0.09
C ALA A 42 20.92 3.21 1.37
N GLU A 43 20.03 2.22 1.44
CA GLU A 43 19.29 1.94 2.67
C GLU A 43 20.32 1.85 3.78
N MET A 44 20.27 2.80 4.71
CA MET A 44 21.14 2.81 5.88
C MET A 44 20.76 1.60 6.72
N ARG A 45 21.42 0.47 6.44
CA ARG A 45 21.31 -0.75 7.22
C ARG A 45 22.65 -0.98 7.90
N SER A 46 22.61 -1.23 9.21
CA SER A 46 23.66 -2.01 9.85
C SER A 46 23.54 -3.43 9.28
N ALA A 47 24.65 -4.00 8.82
CA ALA A 47 24.64 -5.33 8.22
C ALA A 47 24.77 -6.44 9.28
N LEU A 48 25.22 -6.09 10.50
CA LEU A 48 25.50 -7.06 11.56
C LEU A 48 24.45 -7.09 12.68
N VAL A 49 23.62 -6.04 12.81
CA VAL A 49 22.54 -5.94 13.80
C VAL A 49 21.19 -6.11 13.11
N GLY A 50 20.39 -7.06 13.59
CA GLY A 50 19.02 -7.23 13.11
C GLY A 50 18.08 -6.28 13.85
N TYR A 51 17.16 -5.61 13.15
CA TYR A 51 16.14 -4.78 13.81
C TYR A 51 14.80 -4.83 13.08
N ASP A 52 13.72 -4.62 13.83
CA ASP A 52 12.34 -4.49 13.34
C ASP A 52 11.69 -3.28 13.99
N CYS A 53 11.29 -2.31 13.17
CA CYS A 53 10.69 -1.06 13.60
C CYS A 53 9.19 -1.17 13.90
N HIS A 54 8.61 -2.38 13.92
CA HIS A 54 7.24 -2.57 14.41
C HIS A 54 7.11 -2.08 15.86
N GLU A 55 6.39 -0.97 16.04
CA GLU A 55 6.18 -0.38 17.35
C GLU A 55 5.20 -1.20 18.19
N SER A 56 5.57 -1.39 19.45
CA SER A 56 4.69 -1.86 20.51
C SER A 56 4.75 -0.88 21.69
N SER A 57 3.84 -1.03 22.64
CA SER A 57 3.84 -0.23 23.86
C SER A 57 3.85 -1.09 25.11
N ASP A 58 4.57 -0.62 26.13
CA ASP A 58 4.56 -1.20 27.46
C ASP A 58 4.59 -0.08 28.53
N THR A 59 4.74 -0.45 29.79
CA THR A 59 4.90 0.45 30.93
C THR A 59 6.36 0.53 31.34
N GLY A 60 6.98 1.67 31.06
CA GLY A 60 8.30 2.03 31.59
C GLY A 60 8.23 2.59 33.01
N TYR A 61 9.37 2.62 33.69
CA TYR A 61 9.51 3.15 35.04
C TYR A 61 10.75 4.03 35.17
N SER A 62 10.60 5.20 35.79
CA SER A 62 11.70 6.10 36.13
C SER A 62 11.51 6.66 37.54
N ASN A 63 12.47 6.40 38.43
CA ASN A 63 12.41 6.77 39.85
C ASN A 63 11.10 6.35 40.53
N GLY A 64 10.62 5.14 40.24
CA GLY A 64 9.37 4.59 40.76
C GLY A 64 8.09 5.08 40.06
N ASN A 65 8.17 6.04 39.13
CA ASN A 65 7.02 6.55 38.40
C ASN A 65 6.81 5.77 37.10
N ALA A 66 5.59 5.27 36.89
CA ALA A 66 5.20 4.58 35.66
C ALA A 66 4.91 5.56 34.52
N PHE A 67 5.28 5.20 33.29
CA PHE A 67 4.95 5.94 32.08
C PHE A 67 4.76 4.97 30.90
N SER A 68 4.09 5.40 29.83
CA SER A 68 3.97 4.60 28.61
C SER A 68 5.25 4.73 27.78
N ILE A 69 5.80 3.60 27.33
CA ILE A 69 7.02 3.54 26.53
C ILE A 69 6.71 2.88 25.18
N THR A 70 7.35 3.39 24.11
CA THR A 70 7.27 2.80 22.76
C THR A 70 8.51 1.98 22.50
N LEU A 71 8.32 0.72 22.10
CA LEU A 71 9.37 -0.27 21.93
C LEU A 71 9.41 -0.75 20.47
N VAL A 72 10.61 -0.97 19.98
CA VAL A 72 10.93 -1.70 18.74
C VAL A 72 11.81 -2.91 19.08
N SER A 73 12.16 -3.74 18.10
CA SER A 73 13.04 -4.90 18.32
C SER A 73 14.43 -4.66 17.73
N VAL A 74 15.47 -4.96 18.50
CA VAL A 74 16.87 -4.97 18.05
C VAL A 74 17.53 -6.24 18.59
N ASP A 75 18.10 -7.04 17.68
CA ASP A 75 18.63 -8.39 17.94
C ASP A 75 17.64 -9.33 18.65
N GLY A 76 16.33 -9.06 18.53
CA GLY A 76 15.27 -9.81 19.18
C GLY A 76 14.89 -9.31 20.58
N ASP A 77 15.63 -8.36 21.14
CA ASP A 77 15.31 -7.71 22.41
C ASP A 77 14.42 -6.48 22.20
N PRO A 78 13.44 -6.22 23.09
CA PRO A 78 12.69 -4.97 23.08
C PRO A 78 13.61 -3.81 23.47
N VAL A 79 13.59 -2.71 22.71
CA VAL A 79 14.37 -1.50 22.99
C VAL A 79 13.49 -0.28 22.78
N GLU A 80 13.65 0.74 23.63
CA GLU A 80 12.97 2.03 23.39
C GLU A 80 13.40 2.60 22.04
N ARG A 81 12.45 3.11 21.25
CA ARG A 81 12.67 3.46 19.84
C ARG A 81 13.82 4.45 19.64
N ASP A 82 13.90 5.51 20.42
CA ASP A 82 14.93 6.53 20.23
C ASP A 82 16.30 6.00 20.69
N THR A 83 16.34 5.20 21.77
CA THR A 83 17.52 4.43 22.19
C THR A 83 17.97 3.43 21.12
N ALA A 84 17.03 2.77 20.43
CA ALA A 84 17.32 1.86 19.32
C ALA A 84 17.98 2.60 18.15
N ASN A 85 17.45 3.76 17.77
CA ASN A 85 18.05 4.63 16.75
C ASN A 85 19.48 5.05 17.12
N ALA A 86 19.70 5.44 18.39
CA ALA A 86 21.02 5.79 18.89
C ALA A 86 21.98 4.60 18.87
N PHE A 87 21.52 3.39 19.19
CA PHE A 87 22.34 2.19 19.18
C PHE A 87 22.70 1.78 17.75
N LEU A 88 21.74 1.77 16.83
CA LEU A 88 21.97 1.42 15.43
C LEU A 88 22.95 2.40 14.76
N THR A 89 22.89 3.68 15.14
CA THR A 89 23.87 4.69 14.71
C THR A 89 25.28 4.37 15.22
N LEU A 90 25.41 4.01 16.49
CA LEU A 90 26.69 3.60 17.09
C LEU A 90 27.21 2.29 16.46
N ALA A 91 26.34 1.30 16.26
CA ALA A 91 26.66 0.01 15.68
C ALA A 91 27.15 0.15 14.23
N GLN A 92 26.49 0.99 13.42
CA GLN A 92 26.95 1.28 12.05
C GLN A 92 28.36 1.91 12.04
N ALA A 93 28.65 2.81 12.97
CA ALA A 93 29.99 3.39 13.08
C ALA A 93 31.04 2.36 13.53
N ALA A 94 30.67 1.48 14.46
CA ALA A 94 31.51 0.38 14.91
C ALA A 94 31.83 -0.58 13.74
N GLU A 95 30.82 -0.93 12.94
CA GLU A 95 30.97 -1.76 11.75
C GLU A 95 31.96 -1.17 10.75
N GLY A 96 31.86 0.14 10.50
CA GLY A 96 32.83 0.86 9.66
C GLY A 96 34.27 0.82 10.16
N ALA A 97 34.45 0.59 11.48
CA ALA A 97 35.75 0.39 12.12
C ALA A 97 36.14 -1.10 12.27
N GLY A 98 35.35 -2.03 11.70
CA GLY A 98 35.57 -3.47 11.84
C GLY A 98 35.22 -4.05 13.21
N VAL A 99 34.45 -3.31 14.02
CA VAL A 99 34.01 -3.70 15.36
C VAL A 99 32.55 -4.16 15.30
N LYS A 100 32.27 -5.34 15.86
CA LYS A 100 30.90 -5.86 15.96
C LYS A 100 30.31 -5.53 17.33
N LEU A 101 29.16 -4.88 17.33
CA LEU A 101 28.31 -4.68 18.50
C LEU A 101 27.00 -5.46 18.31
N SER A 102 26.41 -5.93 19.41
CA SER A 102 25.06 -6.51 19.46
C SER A 102 24.41 -6.21 20.81
N ILE A 103 23.09 -6.33 20.90
CA ILE A 103 22.38 -6.22 22.17
C ILE A 103 22.25 -7.61 22.83
N ASN A 104 22.47 -7.65 24.14
CA ASN A 104 22.16 -8.82 24.99
C ASN A 104 20.88 -8.63 25.81
N SER A 105 20.52 -7.38 26.10
CA SER A 105 19.34 -7.02 26.87
C SER A 105 18.99 -5.55 26.64
N GLY A 106 17.73 -5.27 26.32
CA GLY A 106 17.21 -3.92 26.13
C GLY A 106 16.32 -3.46 27.28
N PHE A 107 15.12 -3.02 26.95
CA PHE A 107 14.06 -2.69 27.90
C PHE A 107 13.71 -3.91 28.77
N ARG A 108 13.52 -3.68 30.08
CA ARG A 108 13.03 -4.71 31.01
C ARG A 108 11.66 -4.32 31.53
N SER A 109 10.72 -5.25 31.48
CA SER A 109 9.39 -5.07 32.07
C SER A 109 9.44 -5.04 33.61
N MET A 110 8.32 -4.67 34.23
CA MET A 110 8.24 -4.71 35.69
C MET A 110 8.47 -6.12 36.27
N ALA A 111 7.83 -7.11 35.66
CA ALA A 111 7.92 -8.50 36.11
C ALA A 111 9.34 -9.05 35.98
N GLU A 112 10.03 -8.71 34.89
CA GLU A 112 11.40 -9.12 34.64
C GLU A 112 12.38 -8.52 35.64
N GLN A 113 12.28 -7.20 35.91
CA GLN A 113 13.14 -6.57 36.91
C GLN A 113 12.87 -7.14 38.32
N GLN A 114 11.62 -7.45 38.65
CA GLN A 114 11.29 -8.11 39.92
C GLN A 114 11.93 -9.50 40.04
N TYR A 115 11.94 -10.27 38.96
CA TYR A 115 12.63 -11.56 38.92
C TYR A 115 14.14 -11.40 39.17
N LEU A 116 14.82 -10.51 38.44
CA LEU A 116 16.26 -10.27 38.58
C LEU A 116 16.63 -9.73 39.97
N TYR A 117 15.81 -8.83 40.52
CA TYR A 117 16.00 -8.32 41.88
C TYR A 117 15.87 -9.43 42.92
N ASN A 118 14.91 -10.35 42.75
CA ASN A 118 14.78 -11.50 43.63
C ASN A 118 15.97 -12.47 43.50
N CYS A 119 16.50 -12.67 42.28
CA CYS A 119 17.74 -13.43 42.05
C CYS A 119 18.92 -12.85 42.82
N TYR A 120 19.10 -11.53 42.74
CA TYR A 120 20.14 -10.80 43.47
C TYR A 120 19.97 -10.94 44.99
N LYS A 121 18.78 -10.64 45.50
CA LYS A 121 18.48 -10.65 46.94
C LYS A 121 18.69 -12.00 47.60
N ASN A 122 18.36 -13.09 46.89
CA ASN A 122 18.42 -14.44 47.42
C ASN A 122 19.67 -15.21 46.94
N CYS A 123 20.46 -14.62 46.04
CA CYS A 123 21.65 -15.22 45.45
C CYS A 123 21.38 -16.63 44.87
N ASN A 124 20.24 -16.82 44.22
CA ASN A 124 19.74 -18.15 43.81
C ASN A 124 19.53 -18.30 42.29
N CYS A 125 19.74 -17.25 41.51
CA CYS A 125 19.74 -17.25 40.05
C CYS A 125 20.56 -16.07 39.51
N ASN A 126 20.69 -15.97 38.18
CA ASN A 126 21.40 -14.90 37.47
C ASN A 126 22.80 -14.59 38.04
N SER A 127 23.53 -15.64 38.46
CA SER A 127 24.88 -15.53 39.04
C SER A 127 25.00 -14.55 40.22
N CYS A 128 23.91 -14.25 40.92
CA CYS A 128 23.88 -13.25 42.00
C CYS A 128 24.30 -11.84 41.55
N ASN A 129 24.12 -11.55 40.25
CA ASN A 129 24.42 -10.24 39.69
C ASN A 129 23.59 -9.16 40.38
N LEU A 130 24.19 -7.98 40.57
CA LEU A 130 23.51 -6.84 41.17
C LEU A 130 22.31 -6.45 40.30
N ALA A 131 21.17 -6.22 40.93
CA ALA A 131 19.98 -5.73 40.27
C ALA A 131 19.36 -4.60 41.08
N ALA A 132 18.99 -3.51 40.40
CA ALA A 132 18.27 -2.41 41.02
C ALA A 132 16.88 -2.86 41.49
N ALA A 133 16.35 -2.16 42.50
CA ALA A 133 15.00 -2.40 42.96
C ALA A 133 13.99 -2.17 41.82
N PRO A 134 12.92 -2.99 41.78
CA PRO A 134 11.75 -2.79 40.93
C PRO A 134 11.27 -1.34 40.86
N GLY A 135 11.21 -0.77 39.65
CA GLY A 135 10.80 0.61 39.37
C GLY A 135 11.95 1.63 39.32
N TYR A 136 13.18 1.19 39.60
CA TYR A 136 14.38 2.06 39.68
C TYR A 136 15.52 1.61 38.76
N SER A 137 15.33 0.59 37.94
CA SER A 137 16.32 0.13 36.97
C SER A 137 16.28 1.01 35.71
N ASN A 138 17.44 1.43 35.20
CA ASN A 138 17.52 2.20 33.96
C ASN A 138 17.15 1.37 32.70
N HIS A 139 17.11 0.04 32.79
CA HIS A 139 16.51 -0.77 31.73
C HIS A 139 14.99 -0.59 31.67
N GLN A 140 14.33 -0.32 32.80
CA GLN A 140 12.90 -0.05 32.82
C GLN A 140 12.56 1.35 32.32
N SER A 141 13.53 2.28 32.30
CA SER A 141 13.32 3.60 31.70
C SER A 141 13.48 3.59 30.18
N GLY A 142 14.00 2.50 29.60
CA GLY A 142 14.32 2.39 28.18
C GLY A 142 15.62 3.07 27.76
N HIS A 143 16.34 3.71 28.70
CA HIS A 143 17.59 4.39 28.41
C HIS A 143 18.83 3.51 28.55
N ALA A 144 18.73 2.34 29.19
CA ALA A 144 19.84 1.39 29.32
C ALA A 144 19.69 0.19 28.38
N ILE A 145 20.81 -0.23 27.81
CA ILE A 145 20.97 -1.49 27.11
C ILE A 145 22.28 -2.16 27.53
N ASP A 146 22.31 -3.49 27.48
CA ASP A 146 23.51 -4.28 27.67
C ASP A 146 24.11 -4.63 26.29
N ILE A 147 25.22 -3.98 25.95
CA ILE A 147 25.92 -4.15 24.67
C ILE A 147 26.97 -5.25 24.80
N ALA A 148 26.89 -6.27 23.94
CA ALA A 148 27.97 -7.20 23.68
C ALA A 148 28.88 -6.65 22.58
N ALA A 149 30.18 -6.54 22.89
CA ALA A 149 31.17 -6.01 21.95
C ALA A 149 32.34 -6.97 21.68
N SER A 150 32.29 -8.23 22.12
CA SER A 150 33.43 -9.18 22.02
C SER A 150 34.76 -8.56 22.48
N ASP A 151 35.73 -8.37 21.59
CA ASP A 151 37.02 -7.69 21.79
C ASP A 151 36.97 -6.16 21.52
N GLY A 152 35.86 -5.67 20.98
CA GLY A 152 35.57 -4.28 20.64
C GLY A 152 35.21 -3.34 21.79
N TYR A 153 35.22 -3.80 23.06
CA TYR A 153 34.94 -2.92 24.21
C TYR A 153 35.90 -1.71 24.27
N GLY A 154 37.16 -1.88 23.87
CA GLY A 154 38.13 -0.77 23.83
C GLY A 154 37.69 0.35 22.86
N TRP A 155 37.16 -0.03 21.70
CA TRP A 155 36.59 0.92 20.74
C TRP A 155 35.33 1.59 21.33
N LEU A 156 34.44 0.79 21.93
CA LEU A 156 33.20 1.28 22.52
C LEU A 156 33.46 2.30 23.64
N PHE A 157 34.44 2.05 24.52
CA PHE A 157 34.84 3.02 25.56
C PHE A 157 35.41 4.32 24.98
N ALA A 158 36.15 4.24 23.89
CA ALA A 158 36.77 5.41 23.26
C ALA A 158 35.76 6.26 22.46
N HIS A 159 34.75 5.64 21.84
CA HIS A 159 33.86 6.31 20.88
C HIS A 159 32.43 6.49 21.37
N GLY A 160 31.91 5.60 22.22
CA GLY A 160 30.54 5.65 22.75
C GLY A 160 30.12 7.03 23.26
N PRO A 161 30.95 7.75 24.05
CA PRO A 161 30.63 9.09 24.52
C PRO A 161 30.33 10.12 23.42
N ALA A 162 30.97 10.02 22.25
CA ALA A 162 30.71 10.90 21.11
C ALA A 162 29.32 10.67 20.50
N TYR A 163 28.75 9.47 20.71
CA TYR A 163 27.40 9.07 20.31
C TYR A 163 26.37 9.24 21.45
N GLY A 164 26.73 9.92 22.54
CA GLY A 164 25.85 10.16 23.69
C GLY A 164 25.75 8.99 24.68
N TRP A 165 26.45 7.89 24.44
CA TRP A 165 26.42 6.70 25.29
C TRP A 165 27.37 6.82 26.48
N LYS A 166 26.92 6.38 27.65
CA LYS A 166 27.70 6.39 28.88
C LYS A 166 27.68 5.02 29.56
N ASN A 167 28.86 4.49 29.89
CA ASN A 167 28.98 3.38 30.81
C ASN A 167 28.86 3.92 32.24
N THR A 168 27.68 3.80 32.83
CA THR A 168 27.34 4.35 34.15
C THR A 168 27.62 3.39 35.29
N VAL A 169 27.87 2.11 34.99
CA VAL A 169 28.19 1.06 35.95
C VAL A 169 29.59 0.52 35.65
N PRO A 170 30.66 1.05 36.28
CA PRO A 170 32.04 0.72 35.92
C PRO A 170 32.42 -0.76 36.05
N SER A 171 31.74 -1.51 36.92
CA SER A 171 31.92 -2.96 37.07
C SER A 171 31.30 -3.76 35.92
N GLU A 172 30.41 -3.15 35.14
CA GLU A 172 29.63 -3.78 34.08
C GLU A 172 29.99 -3.11 32.76
N LYS A 173 31.07 -3.59 32.13
CA LYS A 173 31.54 -3.07 30.84
C LYS A 173 30.50 -3.10 29.72
N TRP A 174 29.48 -3.93 29.87
CA TRP A 174 28.36 -4.13 28.95
C TRP A 174 27.19 -3.17 29.20
N HIS A 175 27.05 -2.55 30.38
CA HIS A 175 25.91 -1.68 30.70
C HIS A 175 26.12 -0.27 30.16
N TRP A 176 25.31 0.15 29.21
CA TRP A 176 25.43 1.46 28.57
C TRP A 176 24.08 2.20 28.57
N GLU A 177 24.15 3.50 28.86
CA GLU A 177 22.98 4.36 28.91
C GLU A 177 23.04 5.47 27.88
N TRP A 178 21.93 5.73 27.22
CA TRP A 178 21.74 6.86 26.32
C TRP A 178 20.57 7.72 26.79
N TRP A 179 20.88 8.97 27.14
CA TRP A 179 19.91 9.96 27.63
C TRP A 179 19.75 11.13 26.65
N GLY A 180 20.06 10.90 25.37
CA GLY A 180 20.18 11.94 24.36
C GLY A 180 21.61 12.43 24.14
N GLY A 181 21.79 13.11 22.99
CA GLY A 181 23.08 13.63 22.54
C GLY A 181 23.78 12.74 21.51
N GLY A 182 24.84 13.26 20.91
CA GLY A 182 25.53 12.62 19.79
C GLY A 182 24.76 12.69 18.47
N PRO A 183 25.36 12.25 17.36
CA PRO A 183 24.63 12.05 16.11
C PRO A 183 23.65 10.90 16.26
N ILE A 184 22.44 11.07 15.72
CA ILE A 184 21.41 10.04 15.64
C ILE A 184 20.89 9.96 14.21
N GLN A 185 20.78 8.74 13.70
CA GLN A 185 20.13 8.44 12.44
C GLN A 185 18.77 7.80 12.70
N PRO A 186 17.73 8.15 11.91
CA PRO A 186 16.37 7.68 12.14
C PRO A 186 16.15 6.30 11.49
N PHE A 187 16.80 5.24 12.00
CA PHE A 187 16.61 3.87 11.51
C PHE A 187 15.16 3.37 11.68
N CYS A 188 14.53 3.72 12.80
CA CYS A 188 13.11 3.58 13.11
C CYS A 188 12.53 4.99 13.37
N PRO A 189 12.13 5.73 12.33
CA PRO A 189 11.62 7.09 12.46
C PRO A 189 10.29 7.14 13.22
N THR A 190 9.99 8.25 13.88
CA THR A 190 8.66 8.51 14.44
C THR A 190 7.62 8.52 13.33
N CYS A 191 6.69 7.56 13.35
CA CYS A 191 5.69 7.43 12.30
C CYS A 191 4.54 8.43 12.50
N HIS A 192 4.54 9.50 11.69
CA HIS A 192 3.42 10.43 11.56
C HIS A 192 2.66 10.17 10.26
N ASP A 193 1.33 10.29 10.28
CA ASP A 193 0.54 10.33 9.05
C ASP A 193 1.03 11.45 8.13
N ALA A 194 1.35 11.13 6.89
CA ALA A 194 1.56 12.08 5.80
C ALA A 194 0.83 11.59 4.54
N CYS A 195 0.54 12.49 3.60
CA CYS A 195 0.05 12.08 2.27
C CYS A 195 1.13 12.29 1.23
N GLU A 196 1.38 11.25 0.43
CA GLU A 196 2.12 11.32 -0.83
C GLU A 196 1.13 10.96 -1.96
N GLY A 197 0.55 11.97 -2.59
CA GLY A 197 -0.54 11.75 -3.55
C GLY A 197 -1.80 11.15 -2.89
N ASN A 198 -2.25 9.99 -3.39
CA ASN A 198 -3.44 9.28 -2.86
C ASN A 198 -3.13 8.27 -1.76
N VAL A 199 -1.84 8.07 -1.45
CA VAL A 199 -1.39 7.13 -0.44
C VAL A 199 -1.23 7.89 0.87
N LEU A 200 -1.76 7.36 1.98
CA LEU A 200 -1.26 7.72 3.30
C LEU A 200 0.16 7.15 3.39
N SER A 201 1.14 8.00 3.11
CA SER A 201 2.52 7.63 3.34
C SER A 201 2.83 7.90 4.79
N ARG A 202 3.17 6.85 5.52
CA ARG A 202 4.17 6.96 6.58
C ARG A 202 5.32 6.18 6.03
N SER A 203 6.42 6.82 5.68
CA SER A 203 7.52 6.15 5.02
C SER A 203 8.31 5.18 5.94
N ASP A 204 7.68 4.52 6.94
CA ASP A 204 7.79 3.07 7.22
C ASP A 204 7.38 2.67 8.66
N CYS A 205 6.08 2.63 8.94
CA CYS A 205 5.53 1.70 9.96
C CYS A 205 4.34 0.90 9.40
N SER A 206 4.57 0.25 8.25
CA SER A 206 3.58 -0.49 7.43
C SER A 206 2.60 0.43 6.67
N LYS A 207 2.89 0.67 5.39
CA LYS A 207 2.06 1.48 4.49
C LYS A 207 0.61 0.96 4.49
N THR A 208 -0.34 1.74 4.99
CA THR A 208 -1.76 1.59 4.65
C THR A 208 -1.98 2.31 3.32
N ASP A 209 -1.93 1.56 2.23
CA ASP A 209 -2.32 2.11 0.93
C ASP A 209 -3.82 2.40 0.94
N CYS A 210 -4.20 3.67 0.91
CA CYS A 210 -5.62 4.03 0.73
C CYS A 210 -6.15 3.43 -0.58
N ALA A 211 -5.32 3.31 -1.63
CA ALA A 211 -5.73 2.72 -2.91
C ALA A 211 -6.00 1.20 -2.80
N ALA A 212 -5.32 0.48 -1.91
CA ALA A 212 -5.63 -0.92 -1.63
C ALA A 212 -7.03 -1.11 -1.01
N GLN A 213 -7.64 -0.04 -0.49
CA GLN A 213 -9.01 0.01 0.02
C GLN A 213 -9.96 0.81 -0.90
N ASP A 214 -9.57 1.08 -2.14
CA ASP A 214 -10.28 1.99 -3.06
C ASP A 214 -10.61 3.33 -2.38
N ALA A 215 -9.61 3.96 -1.76
CA ALA A 215 -9.72 5.19 -0.99
C ALA A 215 -8.64 6.22 -1.40
N THR A 216 -8.86 7.50 -1.09
CA THR A 216 -7.94 8.62 -1.31
C THR A 216 -7.54 9.31 -0.01
N CYS A 217 -6.30 9.76 0.06
CA CYS A 217 -5.78 10.55 1.17
C CYS A 217 -6.44 11.95 1.23
N LYS A 218 -6.89 12.38 2.41
CA LYS A 218 -7.54 13.69 2.61
C LYS A 218 -6.90 14.49 3.73
N HIS A 219 -6.72 15.78 3.46
CA HIS A 219 -6.29 16.81 4.39
C HIS A 219 -7.47 17.75 4.65
N ASP A 220 -8.08 17.70 5.84
CA ASP A 220 -9.10 18.69 6.23
C ASP A 220 -8.97 19.07 7.72
N GLY A 221 -9.92 19.88 8.22
CA GLY A 221 -9.93 20.36 9.61
C GLY A 221 -10.01 19.27 10.68
N GLY A 222 -10.14 17.99 10.31
CA GLY A 222 -10.08 16.83 11.20
C GLY A 222 -8.75 16.04 11.14
N GLY A 223 -7.77 16.48 10.34
CA GLY A 223 -6.48 15.80 10.18
C GLY A 223 -6.40 14.91 8.93
N LEU A 224 -5.32 14.12 8.84
CA LEU A 224 -5.02 13.25 7.71
C LEU A 224 -5.73 11.89 7.85
N ARG A 225 -6.45 11.45 6.81
CA ARG A 225 -7.13 10.13 6.80
C ARG A 225 -7.32 9.55 5.40
N CYS A 226 -7.46 8.23 5.29
CA CYS A 226 -7.99 7.58 4.09
C CYS A 226 -9.50 7.80 4.02
N GLN A 227 -9.98 8.38 2.92
CA GLN A 227 -11.40 8.53 2.61
C GLN A 227 -11.75 7.61 1.42
N PRO A 228 -12.71 6.68 1.53
CA PRO A 228 -13.13 5.84 0.42
C PRO A 228 -13.46 6.64 -0.86
N ASN A 229 -13.04 6.13 -2.01
CA ASN A 229 -13.42 6.62 -3.32
C ASN A 229 -14.86 6.18 -3.60
N CYS A 230 -15.80 7.00 -3.14
CA CYS A 230 -17.19 6.86 -3.54
C CYS A 230 -17.33 7.26 -5.02
N HIS A 231 -17.14 6.30 -5.92
CA HIS A 231 -17.66 6.42 -7.28
C HIS A 231 -19.19 6.47 -7.22
N ASN A 232 -19.82 7.26 -8.10
CA ASN A 232 -21.27 7.21 -8.27
C ASN A 232 -21.64 5.74 -8.61
N ARG A 233 -22.42 5.06 -7.76
CA ARG A 233 -22.96 3.72 -8.02
C ARG A 233 -24.47 3.79 -8.16
N CYS A 234 -25.17 2.68 -8.42
CA CYS A 234 -26.63 2.65 -8.44
C CYS A 234 -27.21 1.98 -7.19
N GLU A 235 -28.25 2.59 -6.63
CA GLU A 235 -29.20 2.08 -5.62
C GLU A 235 -30.62 2.03 -6.21
N GLY A 236 -30.98 0.93 -6.86
CA GLY A 236 -32.25 0.84 -7.58
C GLY A 236 -32.11 1.41 -8.99
N ASN A 237 -33.11 2.15 -9.42
CA ASN A 237 -32.98 3.00 -10.60
C ASN A 237 -32.25 4.33 -10.27
N VAL A 238 -31.65 4.48 -9.09
CA VAL A 238 -31.07 5.74 -8.57
C VAL A 238 -29.55 5.61 -8.55
N LEU A 239 -28.82 6.69 -8.84
CA LEU A 239 -27.36 6.73 -8.63
C LEU A 239 -27.08 7.13 -7.16
N SER A 240 -26.48 6.25 -6.36
CA SER A 240 -26.06 6.47 -4.96
C SER A 240 -24.54 6.70 -4.85
N ARG A 241 -24.14 7.68 -4.04
CA ARG A 241 -22.72 7.98 -3.71
C ARG A 241 -22.33 7.56 -2.29
N ASP A 242 -23.27 7.09 -1.50
CA ASP A 242 -23.12 7.03 -0.03
C ASP A 242 -23.09 5.61 0.53
N ASP A 243 -23.40 4.58 -0.26
CA ASP A 243 -23.33 3.18 0.17
C ASP A 243 -22.22 2.42 -0.57
N CYS A 244 -21.06 2.28 0.06
CA CYS A 244 -19.92 1.51 -0.44
C CYS A 244 -20.11 -0.02 -0.35
N SER A 245 -21.27 -0.50 0.12
CA SER A 245 -21.48 -1.91 0.48
C SER A 245 -22.63 -2.63 -0.26
N LYS A 246 -23.38 -1.97 -1.15
CA LYS A 246 -24.54 -2.58 -1.86
C LYS A 246 -24.47 -2.51 -3.39
N THR A 247 -25.12 -3.47 -4.05
CA THR A 247 -25.20 -3.67 -5.51
C THR A 247 -26.62 -3.48 -6.01
N ASP A 248 -26.98 -2.37 -6.66
CA ASP A 248 -28.41 -2.09 -6.83
C ASP A 248 -28.78 -1.41 -8.16
N CYS A 249 -29.19 -2.23 -9.13
CA CYS A 249 -30.30 -1.88 -10.03
C CYS A 249 -31.52 -2.71 -9.71
N GLY A 250 -32.34 -2.19 -8.80
CA GLY A 250 -33.62 -2.75 -8.38
C GLY A 250 -34.60 -2.91 -9.54
N GLY A 251 -35.58 -3.80 -9.34
CA GLY A 251 -36.44 -4.49 -10.32
C GLY A 251 -37.01 -3.69 -11.50
N GLY A 252 -36.11 -3.25 -12.39
CA GLY A 252 -36.28 -3.25 -13.83
C GLY A 252 -36.05 -1.93 -14.56
N ALA A 253 -35.26 -0.99 -14.07
CA ALA A 253 -34.38 -0.29 -15.02
C ALA A 253 -33.08 -1.10 -15.19
N VAL A 254 -32.37 -0.87 -16.29
CA VAL A 254 -31.15 -1.59 -16.60
C VAL A 254 -29.99 -0.60 -16.50
N CYS A 255 -29.11 -0.75 -15.52
CA CYS A 255 -27.85 0.00 -15.49
C CYS A 255 -27.04 -0.24 -16.77
N ARG A 256 -26.53 0.80 -17.42
CA ARG A 256 -25.54 0.71 -18.51
C ARG A 256 -24.52 1.84 -18.44
N GLU A 257 -23.29 1.54 -18.81
CA GLU A 257 -22.16 2.48 -18.81
C GLU A 257 -21.85 3.07 -20.19
N ALA A 258 -22.69 2.87 -21.21
CA ALA A 258 -22.35 3.20 -22.59
C ALA A 258 -22.23 4.72 -22.84
N GLY A 259 -21.05 5.29 -22.58
CA GLY A 259 -20.77 6.73 -22.58
C GLY A 259 -20.82 7.39 -21.19
N GLY A 260 -20.87 6.59 -20.11
CA GLY A 260 -20.99 7.02 -18.71
C GLY A 260 -22.07 6.22 -17.95
N LEU A 261 -21.96 6.14 -16.62
CA LEU A 261 -22.90 5.44 -15.72
C LEU A 261 -24.33 5.98 -15.86
N ARG A 262 -25.27 5.18 -16.40
CA ARG A 262 -26.68 5.55 -16.53
C ARG A 262 -27.63 4.38 -16.28
N CYS A 263 -28.80 4.65 -15.71
CA CYS A 263 -29.88 3.66 -15.63
C CYS A 263 -30.78 3.80 -16.87
N ASP A 264 -30.75 2.83 -17.78
CA ASP A 264 -31.57 2.82 -18.99
C ASP A 264 -33.03 2.47 -18.66
N ALA A 265 -33.93 3.29 -19.21
CA ALA A 265 -35.38 3.13 -19.02
C ALA A 265 -35.91 1.91 -19.79
N ARG A 266 -36.97 1.28 -19.25
CA ARG A 266 -37.67 0.20 -19.99
C ARG A 266 -38.22 0.71 -21.32
N PRO A 267 -38.21 -0.14 -22.38
CA PRO A 267 -38.97 0.11 -23.58
C PRO A 267 -40.43 0.41 -23.27
N ARG A 268 -41.01 1.33 -24.03
CA ARG A 268 -42.39 1.77 -23.92
C ARG A 268 -43.10 1.55 -25.23
N GLY A 269 -44.41 1.40 -25.19
CA GLY A 269 -45.21 1.30 -26.39
C GLY A 269 -46.69 1.40 -26.09
N ALA A 270 -47.46 1.67 -27.13
CA ALA A 270 -48.92 1.62 -27.07
C ALA A 270 -49.44 0.80 -28.25
N PHE A 271 -50.51 0.06 -27.99
CA PHE A 271 -51.28 -0.62 -29.02
C PHE A 271 -52.47 0.26 -29.36
N ASP A 272 -52.50 0.76 -30.59
CA ASP A 272 -53.47 1.77 -31.02
C ASP A 272 -54.74 1.12 -31.60
N GLY A 273 -54.66 -0.16 -31.99
CA GLY A 273 -55.81 -0.97 -32.39
C GLY A 273 -55.50 -1.94 -33.51
N GLY A 274 -56.43 -2.87 -33.73
CA GLY A 274 -56.36 -3.86 -34.79
C GLY A 274 -57.65 -3.94 -35.59
N ASP A 275 -57.55 -4.19 -36.89
CA ASP A 275 -58.65 -4.63 -37.73
C ASP A 275 -58.28 -5.98 -38.41
N ALA A 276 -59.11 -6.43 -39.34
CA ALA A 276 -58.91 -7.71 -40.03
C ALA A 276 -57.58 -7.75 -40.82
N ASP A 277 -57.06 -6.59 -41.23
CA ASP A 277 -55.92 -6.49 -42.15
C ASP A 277 -54.67 -5.91 -41.51
N ALA A 278 -54.78 -5.25 -40.34
CA ALA A 278 -53.66 -4.57 -39.71
C ALA A 278 -53.74 -4.52 -38.18
N LEU A 279 -52.57 -4.70 -37.55
CA LEU A 279 -52.30 -4.33 -36.17
C LEU A 279 -51.48 -3.03 -36.18
N ARG A 280 -51.93 -2.03 -35.42
CA ARG A 280 -51.31 -0.70 -35.36
C ARG A 280 -50.90 -0.37 -33.92
N GLY A 281 -49.74 0.24 -33.79
CA GLY A 281 -49.15 0.62 -32.51
C GLY A 281 -47.74 1.16 -32.70
N TRP A 282 -47.12 1.55 -31.59
CA TRP A 282 -45.73 1.95 -31.54
C TRP A 282 -45.02 1.31 -30.36
N ALA A 283 -43.72 1.09 -30.53
CA ALA A 283 -42.81 0.73 -29.46
C ALA A 283 -41.52 1.53 -29.64
N TYR A 284 -40.95 1.95 -28.53
CA TYR A 284 -39.78 2.81 -28.45
C TYR A 284 -38.95 2.40 -27.25
N ASP A 285 -37.68 2.08 -27.49
CA ASP A 285 -36.70 1.97 -26.44
C ASP A 285 -35.91 3.28 -26.37
N PRO A 286 -36.09 4.09 -25.30
CA PRO A 286 -35.33 5.32 -25.13
C PRO A 286 -33.81 5.10 -25.10
N SER A 287 -33.35 3.90 -24.76
CA SER A 287 -31.92 3.55 -24.73
C SER A 287 -31.36 3.12 -26.09
N ALA A 288 -32.22 2.89 -27.08
CA ALA A 288 -31.87 2.54 -28.46
C ALA A 288 -32.77 3.29 -29.46
N ALA A 289 -32.85 4.61 -29.30
CA ALA A 289 -33.83 5.47 -29.96
C ALA A 289 -33.78 5.47 -31.50
N ASP A 290 -32.66 5.07 -32.08
CA ASP A 290 -32.40 4.99 -33.52
C ASP A 290 -32.57 3.58 -34.10
N THR A 291 -32.85 2.59 -33.27
CA THR A 291 -32.93 1.18 -33.64
C THR A 291 -34.37 0.67 -33.50
N ALA A 292 -34.86 -0.04 -34.52
CA ALA A 292 -36.17 -0.68 -34.43
C ALA A 292 -36.10 -1.84 -33.43
N ILE A 293 -37.07 -1.88 -32.50
CA ILE A 293 -37.19 -2.94 -31.50
C ILE A 293 -38.29 -3.93 -31.88
N ASP A 294 -38.17 -5.14 -31.35
CA ASP A 294 -39.19 -6.18 -31.49
C ASP A 294 -40.37 -5.93 -30.53
N VAL A 295 -41.58 -6.19 -31.03
CA VAL A 295 -42.82 -6.15 -30.25
C VAL A 295 -43.38 -7.56 -30.17
N HIS A 296 -43.70 -8.02 -28.96
CA HIS A 296 -44.30 -9.33 -28.73
C HIS A 296 -45.82 -9.24 -28.71
N LEU A 297 -46.48 -9.96 -29.62
CA LEU A 297 -47.92 -10.13 -29.66
C LEU A 297 -48.30 -11.46 -29.00
N TRP A 298 -49.31 -11.45 -28.13
CA TRP A 298 -49.78 -12.63 -27.40
C TRP A 298 -51.23 -12.93 -27.78
N PHE A 299 -51.52 -14.20 -28.08
CA PHE A 299 -52.84 -14.69 -28.47
C PHE A 299 -53.35 -15.71 -27.46
N GLY A 300 -54.67 -15.77 -27.24
CA GLY A 300 -55.28 -16.70 -26.28
C GLY A 300 -55.17 -16.30 -24.82
N GLY A 301 -54.48 -15.20 -24.49
CA GLY A 301 -54.41 -14.62 -23.15
C GLY A 301 -53.18 -13.72 -22.97
N PRO A 302 -53.08 -12.99 -21.84
CA PRO A 302 -51.86 -12.25 -21.49
C PRO A 302 -50.62 -13.13 -21.39
N ALA A 303 -49.45 -12.53 -21.53
CA ALA A 303 -48.17 -13.21 -21.37
C ALA A 303 -48.13 -14.04 -20.07
N GLY A 304 -47.78 -15.32 -20.20
CA GLY A 304 -47.72 -16.27 -19.09
C GLY A 304 -49.05 -16.99 -18.76
N SER A 305 -50.14 -16.71 -19.46
CA SER A 305 -51.42 -17.42 -19.25
C SER A 305 -51.40 -18.84 -19.85
N PRO A 306 -52.06 -19.84 -19.23
CA PRO A 306 -52.12 -21.20 -19.78
C PRO A 306 -52.80 -21.23 -21.15
N GLY A 307 -52.10 -21.75 -22.16
CA GLY A 307 -52.59 -21.81 -23.54
C GLY A 307 -52.34 -20.55 -24.38
N ALA A 308 -51.72 -19.51 -23.83
CA ALA A 308 -51.32 -18.34 -24.61
C ALA A 308 -50.10 -18.63 -25.50
N THR A 309 -50.14 -18.18 -26.75
CA THR A 309 -49.02 -18.27 -27.71
C THR A 309 -48.52 -16.86 -28.05
N SER A 310 -47.24 -16.72 -28.41
CA SER A 310 -46.67 -15.42 -28.81
C SER A 310 -45.91 -15.45 -30.12
N MET A 311 -45.81 -14.27 -30.75
CA MET A 311 -44.87 -13.99 -31.83
C MET A 311 -44.15 -12.66 -31.56
N ALA A 312 -42.85 -12.61 -31.86
CA ALA A 312 -42.09 -11.36 -31.90
C ALA A 312 -42.12 -10.80 -33.32
N VAL A 313 -42.42 -9.51 -33.46
CA VAL A 313 -42.46 -8.81 -34.75
C VAL A 313 -41.64 -7.53 -34.64
N PRO A 314 -40.61 -7.33 -35.48
CA PRO A 314 -39.89 -6.06 -35.53
C PRO A 314 -40.85 -4.97 -36.00
N ALA A 315 -40.82 -3.83 -35.32
CA ALA A 315 -41.66 -2.70 -35.69
C ALA A 315 -41.41 -2.29 -37.16
N ARG A 316 -42.50 -1.97 -37.90
CA ARG A 316 -42.52 -1.58 -39.33
C ARG A 316 -42.21 -2.68 -40.36
N GLN A 317 -42.33 -3.96 -40.02
CA GLN A 317 -42.24 -5.03 -41.02
C GLN A 317 -43.61 -5.35 -41.65
N ARG A 318 -43.72 -5.20 -42.98
CA ARG A 318 -44.93 -5.56 -43.74
C ARG A 318 -45.01 -7.07 -43.95
N ARG A 319 -46.15 -7.69 -43.58
CA ARG A 319 -46.38 -9.15 -43.63
C ARG A 319 -47.50 -9.51 -44.63
N PRO A 320 -47.18 -9.61 -45.94
CA PRO A 320 -48.18 -9.89 -46.97
C PRO A 320 -48.77 -11.30 -46.89
N ASP A 321 -48.16 -12.19 -46.10
CA ASP A 321 -48.60 -13.56 -45.85
C ASP A 321 -49.80 -13.69 -44.90
N LEU A 322 -50.22 -12.59 -44.26
CA LEU A 322 -51.35 -12.56 -43.33
C LEU A 322 -52.65 -11.99 -43.91
N CYS A 323 -52.61 -11.42 -45.12
CA CYS A 323 -53.81 -10.95 -45.81
C CYS A 323 -54.28 -12.03 -46.79
N THR A 324 -55.42 -12.66 -46.49
CA THR A 324 -56.17 -13.52 -47.41
C THR A 324 -57.61 -13.07 -47.49
#